data_AF-A0A0R3LIS6-F1
#
_entry.id   AF-A0A0R3LIS6-F1
#
_cell.length_a   1.000
_cell.length_b   1.000
_cell.length_c   1.000
_cell.angle_alpha   90.00
_cell.angle_beta   90.00
_cell.angle_gamma   90.00
#
_symmetry.space_group_name_H-M   'P 1'
#
loop_
_entity.id
_entity.type
_entity.pdbx_description
1 polymer ?
#
loop_
_entity_poly.entity_id
_entity_poly.type
_entity_poly.pdbx_seq_one_letter_code
_entity_poly.pdbx_strand_id
1 'polypeptide(L)'
;MRYHFEDYTLDTDRRELRRGDLIPLAPQVFDLLHYLIRNRERVVSKDDIISAVWNGRIVSDAALTTRLNAARTAVGDTGEKQHLIKTLPRKGFRFVGTVHEDPGQPIATAQGNVGTPPVDTAPRLSIVVLPFANIGGDAEQEYFADGVTESLTTDLSRISGSFVIGRHTAFTYKGKSIALRQIGSELNVRYLLEGSVQRAGKRLRINVQLIDAETGNHLWAERFDKPVADLFDMQDEIVSRLANTLDAELVAAEARRAEHSSNPDALDLVFQGRAWLNKGVTPDCIARARSFFVQAMALDPGNIEAMVGLAMVDVWTGAALITDDPSVQFDAAEAICTKVLSLAPNHAGAHLVLGGVRIFSKRVVQGIAEFERVLALDRNSAFAHALIGFAKVLLGRGAETEAHVNEALRLSPRDTQAPRWFVWVGVAKVALNADTEAAAWLRRGLEANRNYSLAQFNLAAVLALLGEIDEARAAAEAGLELDPTFSIRRFQASNAWSDNLAYLAGRERQCEGMRLAGVPEV
;
A
#
# COMPACT_ATOMS: atom_id res chain seq x y z
N MET A 1 -29.68 -2.70 -11.47
CA MET A 1 -30.67 -3.53 -12.20
C MET A 1 -30.44 -5.00 -11.85
N ARG A 2 -31.50 -5.79 -11.64
CA ARG A 2 -31.37 -7.23 -11.41
C ARG A 2 -32.03 -8.03 -12.53
N TYR A 3 -31.32 -9.05 -13.00
CA TYR A 3 -31.85 -10.04 -13.93
C TYR A 3 -32.07 -11.35 -13.19
N HIS A 4 -33.31 -11.83 -13.18
CA HIS A 4 -33.67 -13.13 -12.64
C HIS A 4 -33.92 -14.11 -13.79
N PHE A 5 -33.28 -15.27 -13.75
CA PHE A 5 -33.47 -16.34 -14.73
C PHE A 5 -33.24 -17.68 -14.05
N GLU A 6 -34.20 -18.61 -14.18
CA GLU A 6 -34.24 -19.83 -13.37
C GLU A 6 -34.02 -19.50 -11.88
N ASP A 7 -33.07 -20.17 -11.21
CA ASP A 7 -32.71 -19.94 -9.81
C ASP A 7 -31.59 -18.89 -9.64
N TYR A 8 -31.17 -18.24 -10.73
CA TYR A 8 -30.08 -17.27 -10.73
C TYR A 8 -30.57 -15.84 -10.59
N THR A 9 -29.78 -15.05 -9.86
CA THR A 9 -29.90 -13.59 -9.82
C THR A 9 -28.58 -12.96 -10.22
N LEU A 10 -28.59 -12.19 -11.31
CA LEU A 10 -27.47 -11.36 -11.75
C LEU A 10 -27.74 -9.90 -11.36
N ASP A 11 -27.01 -9.40 -10.38
CA ASP A 11 -27.10 -8.02 -9.91
C ASP A 11 -26.02 -7.19 -10.62
N THR A 12 -26.44 -6.27 -11.49
CA THR A 12 -25.52 -5.45 -12.29
C THR A 12 -24.81 -4.39 -11.46
N ASP A 13 -25.43 -3.94 -10.38
CA ASP A 13 -24.95 -2.82 -9.58
C ASP A 13 -23.87 -3.32 -8.62
N ARG A 14 -24.05 -4.53 -8.10
CA ARG A 14 -23.06 -5.23 -7.27
C ARG A 14 -22.06 -6.07 -8.07
N ARG A 15 -22.30 -6.30 -9.36
CA ARG A 15 -21.56 -7.22 -10.23
C ARG A 15 -21.47 -8.65 -9.67
N GLU A 16 -22.58 -9.14 -9.12
CA GLU A 16 -22.67 -10.47 -8.50
C GLU A 16 -23.60 -11.41 -9.29
N LEU A 17 -23.23 -12.69 -9.37
CA LEU A 17 -24.12 -13.77 -9.78
C LEU A 17 -24.40 -14.65 -8.55
N ARG A 18 -25.67 -14.94 -8.28
CA ARG A 18 -26.09 -15.76 -7.13
C ARG A 18 -27.02 -16.89 -7.57
N ARG A 19 -26.93 -18.04 -6.89
CA ARG A 19 -27.90 -19.14 -6.93
C ARG A 19 -28.05 -19.68 -5.50
N GLY A 20 -28.82 -18.97 -4.68
CA GLY A 20 -28.70 -19.05 -3.22
C GLY A 20 -27.43 -18.36 -2.74
N ASP A 21 -26.27 -19.00 -2.96
CA ASP A 21 -24.95 -18.49 -2.61
C ASP A 21 -24.29 -17.69 -3.75
N LEU A 22 -23.24 -16.93 -3.43
CA LEU A 22 -22.44 -16.17 -4.39
C LEU A 22 -21.63 -17.10 -5.30
N ILE A 23 -21.76 -16.93 -6.61
CA ILE A 23 -20.97 -17.64 -7.62
C ILE A 23 -19.85 -16.71 -8.07
N PRO A 24 -18.56 -17.02 -7.78
CA PRO A 24 -17.45 -16.17 -8.17
C PRO A 24 -17.29 -16.15 -9.69
N LEU A 25 -17.25 -14.96 -10.27
CA LEU A 25 -17.07 -14.74 -11.69
C LEU A 25 -15.84 -13.88 -11.96
N ALA A 26 -15.03 -14.26 -12.94
CA ALA A 26 -14.03 -13.36 -13.49
C ALA A 26 -14.73 -12.19 -14.20
N PRO A 27 -14.17 -10.95 -14.18
CA PRO A 27 -14.85 -9.76 -14.71
C PRO A 27 -15.38 -9.92 -16.14
N GLN A 28 -14.57 -10.46 -17.06
CA GLN A 28 -14.97 -10.68 -18.46
C GLN A 28 -16.06 -11.76 -18.63
N VAL A 29 -16.17 -12.70 -17.68
CA VAL A 29 -17.23 -13.72 -17.71
C VAL A 29 -18.55 -13.09 -17.27
N PHE A 30 -18.51 -12.22 -16.26
CA PHE A 30 -19.65 -11.40 -15.85
C PHE A 30 -20.12 -10.51 -17.00
N ASP A 31 -19.21 -9.76 -17.62
CA ASP A 31 -19.55 -8.83 -18.71
C ASP A 31 -20.13 -9.58 -19.92
N LEU A 32 -19.59 -10.76 -20.26
CA LEU A 32 -20.13 -11.62 -21.30
C LEU A 32 -21.55 -12.09 -20.99
N LEU A 33 -21.79 -12.58 -19.77
CA LEU A 33 -23.10 -13.08 -19.35
C LEU A 33 -24.14 -11.94 -19.33
N HIS A 34 -23.78 -10.79 -18.74
CA HIS A 34 -24.63 -9.61 -18.74
C HIS A 34 -24.94 -9.13 -20.16
N TYR A 35 -23.94 -9.07 -21.05
CA TYR A 35 -24.14 -8.67 -22.44
C TYR A 35 -25.08 -9.62 -23.19
N LEU A 36 -24.94 -10.93 -22.99
CA LEU A 36 -25.82 -11.94 -23.58
C LEU A 36 -27.26 -11.82 -23.08
N ILE A 37 -27.47 -11.61 -21.78
CA ILE A 37 -28.80 -11.43 -21.16
C ILE A 37 -29.46 -10.13 -21.63
N ARG A 38 -28.71 -9.03 -21.71
CA ARG A 38 -29.22 -7.74 -22.19
C ARG A 38 -29.61 -7.78 -23.66
N ASN A 39 -28.94 -8.62 -24.46
CA ASN A 39 -29.22 -8.80 -25.90
C ASN A 39 -30.00 -10.08 -26.22
N ARG A 40 -30.67 -10.70 -25.24
CA ARG A 40 -31.39 -11.99 -25.37
C ARG A 40 -32.41 -12.07 -26.51
N GLU A 41 -32.93 -10.92 -26.98
CA GLU A 41 -33.90 -10.86 -28.08
C GLU A 41 -33.28 -11.08 -29.47
N ARG A 42 -31.95 -11.02 -29.60
CA ARG A 42 -31.25 -11.20 -30.87
C ARG A 42 -30.08 -12.18 -30.75
N VAL A 43 -29.60 -12.64 -31.91
CA VAL A 43 -28.31 -13.34 -31.98
C VAL A 43 -27.20 -12.30 -31.93
N VAL A 44 -26.24 -12.50 -31.04
CA VAL A 44 -25.02 -11.67 -30.96
C VAL A 44 -23.89 -12.36 -31.71
N SER A 45 -23.24 -11.62 -32.62
CA SER A 45 -22.12 -12.16 -33.39
C SER A 45 -20.87 -12.31 -32.52
N LYS A 46 -19.85 -13.04 -32.99
CA LYS A 46 -18.55 -13.08 -32.32
C LYS A 46 -17.96 -11.67 -32.22
N ASP A 47 -18.06 -10.88 -33.28
CA ASP A 47 -17.53 -9.52 -33.34
C ASP A 47 -18.27 -8.58 -32.39
N ASP A 48 -19.60 -8.74 -32.22
CA ASP A 48 -20.38 -7.99 -31.25
C ASP A 48 -19.90 -8.26 -29.82
N ILE A 49 -19.63 -9.54 -29.51
CA ILE A 49 -19.14 -9.95 -28.20
C ILE A 49 -17.73 -9.44 -27.97
N ILE A 50 -16.84 -9.56 -28.97
CA ILE A 50 -15.48 -9.03 -28.90
C ILE A 50 -15.50 -7.51 -28.72
N SER A 51 -16.37 -6.82 -29.45
CA SER A 51 -16.55 -5.37 -29.33
C SER A 51 -17.07 -4.98 -27.94
N ALA A 52 -18.03 -5.70 -27.37
CA ALA A 52 -18.67 -5.31 -26.12
C ALA A 52 -17.91 -5.76 -24.85
N VAL A 53 -17.26 -6.92 -24.87
CA VAL A 53 -16.59 -7.52 -23.70
C VAL A 53 -15.08 -7.26 -23.73
N TRP A 54 -14.49 -7.15 -24.93
CA TRP A 54 -13.06 -6.85 -25.13
C TRP A 54 -12.81 -5.46 -25.73
N ASN A 55 -13.82 -4.61 -25.83
CA ASN A 55 -13.72 -3.22 -26.34
C ASN A 55 -13.05 -3.14 -27.73
N GLY A 56 -13.33 -4.10 -28.61
CA GLY A 56 -12.84 -4.13 -30.00
C GLY A 56 -11.39 -4.61 -30.18
N ARG A 57 -10.73 -5.10 -29.12
CA ARG A 57 -9.40 -5.73 -29.22
C ARG A 57 -9.46 -7.03 -30.03
N ILE A 58 -8.45 -7.29 -30.86
CA ILE A 58 -8.32 -8.58 -31.57
C ILE A 58 -8.00 -9.66 -30.53
N VAL A 59 -8.87 -10.66 -30.42
CA VAL A 59 -8.69 -11.81 -29.54
C VAL A 59 -8.79 -13.11 -30.34
N SER A 60 -8.06 -14.13 -29.91
CA SER A 60 -8.13 -15.44 -30.55
C SER A 60 -9.49 -16.09 -30.30
N ASP A 61 -9.93 -16.92 -31.26
CA ASP A 61 -11.15 -17.73 -31.12
C ASP A 61 -11.13 -18.62 -29.86
N ALA A 62 -9.94 -19.05 -29.44
CA ALA A 62 -9.73 -19.79 -28.20
C ALA A 62 -10.10 -18.95 -26.96
N ALA A 63 -9.70 -17.67 -26.90
CA ALA A 63 -9.99 -16.80 -25.77
C ALA A 63 -11.50 -16.54 -25.60
N LEU A 64 -12.21 -16.31 -26.72
CA LEU A 64 -13.67 -16.18 -26.70
C LEU A 64 -14.34 -17.49 -26.24
N THR A 65 -13.88 -18.62 -26.76
CA THR A 65 -14.41 -19.95 -26.40
C THR A 65 -14.21 -20.25 -24.92
N THR A 66 -13.05 -19.91 -24.35
CA THR A 66 -12.77 -20.09 -22.92
C THR A 66 -13.72 -19.27 -22.04
N ARG A 67 -13.97 -18.00 -22.36
CA ARG A 67 -14.89 -17.16 -21.57
C ARG A 67 -16.35 -17.59 -21.72
N LEU A 68 -16.74 -18.01 -22.91
CA LEU A 68 -18.08 -18.56 -23.16
C LEU A 68 -18.32 -19.85 -22.36
N ASN A 69 -17.32 -20.74 -22.32
CA ASN A 69 -17.41 -21.96 -21.53
C ASN A 69 -17.48 -21.66 -20.04
N ALA A 70 -16.68 -20.70 -19.53
CA ALA A 70 -16.78 -20.26 -18.15
C ALA A 70 -18.16 -19.65 -17.81
N ALA A 71 -18.74 -18.86 -18.73
CA ALA A 71 -20.08 -18.30 -18.54
C ALA A 71 -21.15 -19.40 -18.49
N ARG A 72 -21.06 -20.40 -19.37
CA ARG A 72 -21.93 -21.59 -19.35
C ARG A 72 -21.83 -22.34 -18.03
N THR A 73 -20.61 -22.66 -17.59
CA THR A 73 -20.38 -23.38 -16.33
C THR A 73 -20.97 -22.63 -15.14
N ALA A 74 -20.82 -21.30 -15.10
CA ALA A 74 -21.33 -20.49 -14.00
C ALA A 74 -22.86 -20.50 -13.86
N VAL A 75 -23.58 -20.69 -14.97
CA VAL A 75 -25.05 -20.80 -14.98
C VAL A 75 -25.54 -22.25 -15.09
N GLY A 76 -24.66 -23.24 -14.84
CA GLY A 76 -25.02 -24.66 -14.90
C GLY A 76 -25.28 -25.21 -16.30
N ASP A 77 -24.87 -24.48 -17.34
CA ASP A 77 -24.99 -24.86 -18.75
C ASP A 77 -23.69 -25.48 -19.29
N THR A 78 -23.77 -26.16 -20.43
CA THR A 78 -22.61 -26.74 -21.12
C THR A 78 -22.72 -26.54 -22.63
N GLY A 79 -21.61 -26.72 -23.35
CA GLY A 79 -21.59 -26.65 -24.81
C GLY A 79 -22.46 -27.72 -25.50
N GLU A 80 -22.88 -28.76 -24.78
CA GLU A 80 -23.78 -29.82 -25.28
C GLU A 80 -25.24 -29.53 -24.93
N LYS A 81 -25.52 -29.13 -23.68
CA LYS A 81 -26.89 -28.84 -23.21
C LYS A 81 -27.46 -27.57 -23.82
N GLN A 82 -26.66 -26.51 -23.87
CA GLN A 82 -26.99 -25.19 -24.44
C GLN A 82 -28.40 -24.68 -24.09
N HIS A 83 -28.85 -24.92 -22.86
CA HIS A 83 -30.21 -24.61 -22.42
C HIS A 83 -30.40 -23.13 -22.04
N LEU A 84 -29.32 -22.42 -21.71
CA LEU A 84 -29.33 -20.98 -21.42
C LEU A 84 -28.53 -20.18 -22.45
N ILE A 85 -27.36 -20.68 -22.88
CA ILE A 85 -26.51 -20.00 -23.88
C ILE A 85 -26.40 -20.88 -25.13
N LYS A 86 -27.19 -20.55 -26.14
CA LYS A 86 -27.28 -21.30 -27.40
C LYS A 86 -26.25 -20.82 -28.42
N THR A 87 -25.52 -21.76 -29.02
CA THR A 87 -24.64 -21.51 -30.17
C THR A 87 -25.43 -21.66 -31.46
N LEU A 88 -25.42 -20.62 -32.31
CA LEU A 88 -25.94 -20.70 -33.67
C LEU A 88 -24.74 -20.79 -34.64
N PRO A 89 -24.51 -21.95 -35.29
CA PRO A 89 -23.37 -22.15 -36.16
C PRO A 89 -23.23 -21.04 -37.21
N ARG A 90 -22.03 -20.46 -37.31
CA ARG A 90 -21.67 -19.36 -38.24
C ARG A 90 -22.44 -18.04 -38.04
N LYS A 91 -23.28 -17.93 -37.01
CA LYS A 91 -24.07 -16.71 -36.72
C LYS A 91 -23.72 -16.07 -35.37
N GLY A 92 -23.37 -16.87 -34.36
CA GLY A 92 -22.98 -16.36 -33.04
C GLY A 92 -23.71 -17.05 -31.90
N PHE A 93 -24.09 -16.29 -30.88
CA PHE A 93 -24.65 -16.82 -29.63
C PHE A 93 -25.93 -16.10 -29.24
N ARG A 94 -26.79 -16.75 -28.46
CA ARG A 94 -28.00 -16.15 -27.92
C ARG A 94 -28.30 -16.68 -26.52
N PHE A 95 -28.64 -15.79 -25.61
CA PHE A 95 -29.23 -16.18 -24.34
C PHE A 95 -30.71 -16.53 -24.56
N VAL A 96 -31.11 -17.75 -24.21
CA VAL A 96 -32.45 -18.28 -24.49
C VAL A 96 -33.26 -18.59 -23.23
N GLY A 97 -32.68 -18.41 -22.05
CA GLY A 97 -33.42 -18.51 -20.79
C GLY A 97 -34.46 -17.41 -20.64
N THR A 98 -35.56 -17.71 -19.94
CA THR A 98 -36.58 -16.71 -19.57
C THR A 98 -36.00 -15.77 -18.52
N VAL A 99 -35.91 -14.48 -18.86
CA VAL A 99 -35.34 -13.44 -17.99
C VAL A 99 -36.44 -12.50 -17.53
N HIS A 100 -36.55 -12.31 -16.21
CA HIS A 100 -37.33 -11.25 -15.59
C HIS A 100 -36.40 -10.13 -15.13
N GLU A 101 -36.72 -8.91 -15.53
CA GLU A 101 -36.01 -7.72 -15.09
C GLU A 101 -36.70 -7.18 -13.84
N ASP A 102 -35.97 -7.08 -12.74
CA ASP A 102 -36.38 -6.33 -11.56
C ASP A 102 -35.58 -5.02 -11.56
N PRO A 103 -36.24 -3.86 -11.79
CA PRO A 103 -35.61 -2.55 -11.69
C PRO A 103 -34.95 -2.28 -10.33
N GLY A 104 -35.22 -3.11 -9.32
CA GLY A 104 -34.79 -2.91 -7.95
C GLY A 104 -35.70 -1.89 -7.30
N GLN A 105 -36.39 -2.28 -6.23
CA GLN A 105 -37.12 -1.31 -5.42
C GLN A 105 -36.15 -0.25 -4.88
N PRO A 106 -36.47 1.05 -5.03
CA PRO A 106 -35.73 2.10 -4.35
C PRO A 106 -35.88 1.85 -2.85
N ILE A 107 -34.75 1.67 -2.16
CA ILE A 107 -34.72 1.54 -0.71
C ILE A 107 -35.39 2.81 -0.15
N ALA A 108 -36.50 2.63 0.55
CA ALA A 108 -37.22 3.69 1.23
C ALA A 108 -36.33 4.27 2.33
N THR A 109 -35.58 5.32 2.01
CA THR A 109 -34.99 6.21 3.01
C THR A 109 -36.12 7.08 3.56
N ALA A 110 -36.42 6.88 4.84
CA ALA A 110 -37.23 7.78 5.63
C ALA A 110 -36.76 9.23 5.41
N GLN A 111 -37.73 10.13 5.26
CA GLN A 111 -37.56 11.55 5.00
C GLN A 111 -36.71 12.21 6.11
N GLY A 112 -35.39 12.19 5.91
CA GLY A 112 -34.47 13.20 6.39
C GLY A 112 -34.05 14.00 5.17
N ASN A 113 -34.19 15.31 5.24
CA ASN A 113 -33.86 16.26 4.20
C ASN A 113 -32.38 16.10 3.77
N VAL A 114 -32.10 15.29 2.76
CA VAL A 114 -30.78 15.14 2.16
C VAL A 114 -30.94 15.33 0.67
N GLY A 115 -30.29 16.39 0.18
CA GLY A 115 -30.33 16.78 -1.22
C GLY A 115 -29.95 15.64 -2.15
N THR A 116 -30.40 15.79 -3.39
CA THR A 116 -29.89 15.13 -4.59
C THR A 116 -28.40 14.75 -4.43
N PRO A 117 -28.00 13.46 -4.56
CA PRO A 117 -26.59 13.12 -4.54
C PRO A 117 -25.93 13.78 -5.76
N PRO A 118 -24.82 14.52 -5.60
CA PRO A 118 -24.12 15.14 -6.71
C PRO A 118 -23.48 14.05 -7.56
N VAL A 119 -23.66 14.15 -8.88
CA VAL A 119 -23.09 13.25 -9.89
C VAL A 119 -21.63 13.58 -10.22
N ASP A 120 -20.99 14.55 -9.55
CA ASP A 120 -19.78 15.22 -10.11
C ASP A 120 -18.49 15.19 -9.25
N THR A 121 -18.29 14.23 -8.35
CA THR A 121 -16.99 14.14 -7.64
C THR A 121 -16.22 12.87 -7.98
N ALA A 122 -15.06 13.07 -8.63
CA ALA A 122 -14.09 12.01 -8.88
C ALA A 122 -13.74 11.28 -7.57
N PRO A 123 -13.52 9.94 -7.59
CA PRO A 123 -13.12 9.19 -6.40
C PRO A 123 -11.84 9.76 -5.77
N ARG A 124 -11.72 9.68 -4.44
CA ARG A 124 -10.64 10.34 -3.67
C ARG A 124 -9.23 9.97 -4.14
N LEU A 125 -8.95 8.68 -4.29
CA LEU A 125 -7.66 8.20 -4.81
C LEU A 125 -7.77 7.74 -6.27
N SER A 126 -8.47 8.53 -7.10
CA SER A 126 -8.57 8.25 -8.53
C SER A 126 -7.38 8.78 -9.31
N ILE A 127 -6.71 7.91 -10.06
CA ILE A 127 -5.49 8.24 -10.78
C ILE A 127 -5.42 7.58 -12.17
N VAL A 128 -4.86 8.31 -13.13
CA VAL A 128 -4.43 7.74 -14.42
C VAL A 128 -2.92 7.87 -14.57
N VAL A 129 -2.25 6.79 -14.97
CA VAL A 129 -0.84 6.83 -15.38
C VAL A 129 -0.80 7.06 -16.89
N LEU A 130 -0.39 8.25 -17.29
CA LEU A 130 -0.27 8.59 -18.71
C LEU A 130 0.94 7.90 -19.33
N PRO A 131 0.90 7.56 -20.63
CA PRO A 131 2.03 7.00 -21.35
C PRO A 131 3.27 7.89 -21.21
N PHE A 132 4.34 7.32 -20.66
CA PHE A 132 5.58 8.05 -20.48
C PHE A 132 6.14 8.49 -21.83
N ALA A 133 6.54 9.76 -21.93
CA ALA A 133 7.12 10.31 -23.15
C ALA A 133 8.54 9.77 -23.37
N ASN A 134 8.81 9.22 -24.55
CA ASN A 134 10.16 8.88 -24.98
C ASN A 134 10.84 10.10 -25.62
N ILE A 135 11.68 10.81 -24.85
CA ILE A 135 12.39 12.01 -25.32
C ILE A 135 13.59 11.61 -26.21
N GLY A 136 14.07 10.37 -26.11
CA GLY A 136 15.22 9.89 -26.88
C GLY A 136 14.94 9.66 -28.36
N GLY A 137 13.67 9.52 -28.76
CA GLY A 137 13.24 9.30 -30.15
C GLY A 137 13.59 7.92 -30.72
N ASP A 138 14.24 7.06 -29.94
CA ASP A 138 14.61 5.70 -30.30
C ASP A 138 13.44 4.75 -30.06
N ALA A 139 12.98 4.08 -31.11
CA ALA A 139 11.86 3.15 -31.06
C ALA A 139 12.11 1.96 -30.12
N GLU A 140 13.38 1.57 -29.89
CA GLU A 140 13.71 0.51 -28.92
C GLU A 140 13.46 0.96 -27.47
N GLN A 141 13.44 2.27 -27.20
CA GLN A 141 13.17 2.85 -25.87
C GLN A 141 11.68 3.04 -25.60
N GLU A 142 10.85 2.96 -26.64
CA GLU A 142 9.40 3.10 -26.55
C GLU A 142 8.79 1.97 -25.72
N TYR A 143 9.27 0.74 -25.91
CA TYR A 143 8.85 -0.43 -25.15
C TYR A 143 9.12 -0.26 -23.65
N PHE A 144 10.26 0.34 -23.29
CA PHE A 144 10.60 0.59 -21.90
C PHE A 144 9.65 1.63 -21.27
N ALA A 145 9.40 2.75 -21.96
CA ALA A 145 8.47 3.78 -21.47
C ALA A 145 7.04 3.23 -21.29
N ASP A 146 6.59 2.40 -22.24
CA ASP A 146 5.29 1.71 -22.16
C ASP A 146 5.26 0.68 -21.03
N GLY A 147 6.34 -0.07 -20.85
CA GLY A 147 6.51 -1.02 -19.76
C GLY A 147 6.43 -0.35 -18.40
N VAL A 148 7.13 0.79 -18.21
CA VAL A 148 7.06 1.57 -16.96
C VAL A 148 5.62 2.03 -16.69
N THR A 149 4.93 2.53 -17.72
CA THR A 149 3.52 2.97 -17.62
C THR A 149 2.62 1.80 -17.18
N GLU A 150 2.77 0.63 -17.80
CA GLU A 150 1.97 -0.56 -17.50
C GLU A 150 2.24 -1.11 -16.10
N SER A 151 3.51 -1.23 -15.72
CA SER A 151 3.91 -1.74 -14.40
C SER A 151 3.47 -0.79 -13.29
N LEU A 152 3.59 0.54 -13.48
CA LEU A 152 3.07 1.53 -12.53
C LEU A 152 1.55 1.47 -12.40
N THR A 153 0.82 1.36 -13.52
CA THR A 153 -0.64 1.19 -13.49
C THR A 153 -1.04 -0.02 -12.64
N THR A 154 -0.31 -1.13 -12.78
CA THR A 154 -0.55 -2.37 -12.04
C THR A 154 -0.22 -2.24 -10.57
N ASP A 155 0.95 -1.71 -10.23
CA ASP A 155 1.41 -1.62 -8.83
C ASP A 155 0.60 -0.56 -8.05
N LEU A 156 0.21 0.55 -8.68
CA LEU A 156 -0.68 1.54 -8.05
C LEU A 156 -2.07 0.97 -7.75
N SER A 157 -2.58 0.03 -8.55
CA SER A 157 -3.90 -0.59 -8.28
C SER A 157 -3.93 -1.46 -7.02
N ARG A 158 -2.75 -1.76 -6.43
CA ARG A 158 -2.65 -2.48 -5.15
C ARG A 158 -2.76 -1.55 -3.95
N ILE A 159 -2.66 -0.23 -4.14
CA ILE A 159 -2.88 0.74 -3.07
C ILE A 159 -4.33 0.64 -2.62
N SER A 160 -4.54 0.42 -1.32
CA SER A 160 -5.89 0.31 -0.73
C SER A 160 -6.72 1.55 -1.04
N GLY A 161 -7.94 1.35 -1.53
CA GLY A 161 -8.87 2.43 -1.86
C GLY A 161 -8.53 3.24 -3.13
N SER A 162 -7.49 2.87 -3.87
CA SER A 162 -7.15 3.52 -5.14
C SER A 162 -8.12 3.13 -6.27
N PHE A 163 -8.44 4.09 -7.13
CA PHE A 163 -9.16 3.87 -8.38
C PHE A 163 -8.24 4.20 -9.55
N VAL A 164 -7.64 3.17 -10.14
CA VAL A 164 -6.65 3.35 -11.21
C VAL A 164 -7.29 3.13 -12.58
N ILE A 165 -7.17 4.11 -13.46
CA ILE A 165 -7.61 3.97 -14.85
C ILE A 165 -6.73 2.94 -15.57
N GLY A 166 -7.37 1.95 -16.16
CA GLY A 166 -6.68 0.87 -16.85
C GLY A 166 -5.83 1.37 -18.04
N ARG A 167 -4.68 0.73 -18.25
CA ARG A 167 -3.65 1.17 -19.21
C ARG A 167 -4.20 1.49 -20.60
N HIS A 168 -5.10 0.68 -21.13
CA HIS A 168 -5.58 0.87 -22.51
C HIS A 168 -6.33 2.19 -22.70
N THR A 169 -7.04 2.66 -21.68
CA THR A 169 -7.71 3.98 -21.71
C THR A 169 -6.65 5.08 -21.66
N ALA A 170 -5.67 4.97 -20.77
CA ALA A 170 -4.56 5.93 -20.69
C ALA A 170 -3.76 6.03 -22.00
N PHE A 171 -3.53 4.90 -22.67
CA PHE A 171 -2.82 4.83 -23.95
C PHE A 171 -3.57 5.50 -25.10
N THR A 172 -4.88 5.77 -24.99
CA THR A 172 -5.59 6.55 -25.99
C THR A 172 -5.12 8.01 -26.05
N TYR A 173 -4.46 8.50 -25.00
CA TYR A 173 -3.87 9.84 -24.91
C TYR A 173 -2.41 9.88 -25.43
N LYS A 174 -1.82 8.74 -25.79
CA LYS A 174 -0.43 8.64 -26.26
C LYS A 174 -0.20 9.50 -27.51
N GLY A 175 0.85 10.32 -27.47
CA GLY A 175 1.23 11.19 -28.60
C GLY A 175 0.23 12.31 -28.91
N LYS A 176 -0.79 12.52 -28.06
CA LYS A 176 -1.76 13.60 -28.22
C LYS A 176 -1.40 14.77 -27.31
N SER A 177 -1.48 15.98 -27.84
CA SER A 177 -1.36 17.21 -27.07
C SER A 177 -2.72 17.63 -26.52
N ILE A 178 -3.16 17.00 -25.42
CA ILE A 178 -4.42 17.31 -24.72
C ILE A 178 -4.08 17.95 -23.38
N ALA A 179 -4.84 18.97 -22.98
CA ALA A 179 -4.65 19.62 -21.68
C ALA A 179 -4.96 18.63 -20.54
N LEU A 180 -4.08 18.52 -19.55
CA LEU A 180 -4.22 17.55 -18.45
C LEU A 180 -5.54 17.68 -17.67
N ARG A 181 -6.03 18.91 -17.48
CA ARG A 181 -7.35 19.17 -16.86
C ARG A 181 -8.50 18.58 -17.66
N GLN A 182 -8.41 18.60 -18.98
CA GLN A 182 -9.40 17.97 -19.85
C GLN A 182 -9.38 16.45 -19.68
N ILE A 183 -8.19 15.84 -19.64
CA ILE A 183 -8.04 14.39 -19.40
C ILE A 183 -8.65 14.00 -18.04
N GLY A 184 -8.37 14.79 -17.00
CA GLY A 184 -8.93 14.62 -15.66
C GLY A 184 -10.46 14.60 -15.65
N SER A 185 -11.07 15.56 -16.33
CA SER A 185 -12.52 15.66 -16.47
C SER A 185 -13.11 14.51 -17.30
N GLU A 186 -12.50 14.15 -18.43
CA GLU A 186 -12.96 13.06 -19.30
C GLU A 186 -12.93 11.69 -18.60
N LEU A 187 -11.90 11.45 -17.79
CA LEU A 187 -11.72 10.19 -17.07
C LEU A 187 -12.33 10.19 -15.67
N ASN A 188 -12.87 11.33 -15.22
CA ASN A 188 -13.36 11.56 -13.86
C ASN A 188 -12.33 11.13 -12.80
N VAL A 189 -11.09 11.61 -12.94
CA VAL A 189 -9.99 11.33 -12.01
C VAL A 189 -9.45 12.59 -11.36
N ARG A 190 -8.97 12.45 -10.11
CA ARG A 190 -8.39 13.54 -9.32
C ARG A 190 -6.91 13.74 -9.56
N TYR A 191 -6.21 12.69 -9.98
CA TYR A 191 -4.76 12.72 -10.15
C TYR A 191 -4.35 12.19 -11.51
N LEU A 192 -3.30 12.80 -12.08
CA LEU A 192 -2.60 12.28 -13.25
C LEU A 192 -1.15 12.04 -12.85
N LEU A 193 -0.59 10.92 -13.30
CA LEU A 193 0.83 10.66 -13.28
C LEU A 193 1.36 10.80 -14.70
N GLU A 194 2.24 11.76 -14.92
CA GLU A 194 2.97 11.90 -16.17
C GLU A 194 4.46 11.65 -15.98
N GLY A 195 5.14 11.34 -17.06
CA GLY A 195 6.57 11.13 -16.99
C GLY A 195 7.23 11.06 -18.35
N SER A 196 8.55 11.01 -18.31
CA SER A 196 9.38 10.93 -19.50
C SER A 196 10.55 10.01 -19.25
N VAL A 197 10.93 9.24 -20.27
CA VAL A 197 12.15 8.44 -20.30
C VAL A 197 13.09 9.03 -21.35
N GLN A 198 14.36 9.13 -20.98
CA GLN A 198 15.43 9.54 -21.88
C GLN A 198 16.67 8.68 -21.63
N ARG A 199 17.16 7.99 -22.66
CA ARG A 199 18.43 7.29 -22.59
C ARG A 199 19.52 8.08 -23.30
N ALA A 200 20.68 8.20 -22.65
CA ALA A 200 21.88 8.77 -23.24
C ALA A 200 23.04 7.79 -23.02
N GLY A 201 23.37 7.01 -24.05
CA GLY A 201 24.38 5.94 -23.98
C GLY A 201 24.03 4.88 -22.94
N LYS A 202 24.86 4.77 -21.89
CA LYS A 202 24.67 3.84 -20.76
C LYS A 202 23.95 4.45 -19.57
N ARG A 203 23.29 5.61 -19.72
CA ARG A 203 22.49 6.22 -18.64
C ARG A 203 21.04 6.36 -19.06
N LEU A 204 20.16 6.10 -18.12
CA LEU A 204 18.72 6.29 -18.26
C LEU A 204 18.27 7.34 -17.26
N ARG A 205 17.54 8.33 -17.79
CA ARG A 205 16.89 9.37 -17.02
C ARG A 205 15.39 9.17 -17.11
N ILE A 206 14.74 9.12 -15.95
CA ILE A 206 13.29 9.07 -15.85
C ILE A 206 12.84 10.27 -15.03
N ASN A 207 11.88 11.02 -15.54
CA ASN A 207 11.19 12.04 -14.77
C ASN A 207 9.75 11.59 -14.56
N VAL A 208 9.23 11.81 -13.36
CA VAL A 208 7.86 11.45 -12.98
C VAL A 208 7.24 12.63 -12.23
N GLN A 209 5.98 12.91 -12.49
CA GLN A 209 5.27 14.04 -11.89
C GLN A 209 3.84 13.62 -11.55
N LEU A 210 3.43 13.91 -10.32
CA LEU A 210 2.06 13.75 -9.85
C LEU A 210 1.35 15.10 -9.93
N ILE A 211 0.20 15.11 -10.59
CA ILE A 211 -0.53 16.33 -10.95
C ILE A 211 -1.95 16.25 -10.42
N ASP A 212 -2.42 17.37 -9.86
CA ASP A 212 -3.81 17.57 -9.51
C ASP A 212 -4.63 17.85 -10.79
N ALA A 213 -5.59 16.98 -11.06
CA ALA A 213 -6.39 17.01 -12.29
C ALA A 213 -7.34 18.21 -12.39
N GLU A 214 -7.75 18.77 -11.26
CA GLU A 214 -8.70 19.88 -11.19
C GLU A 214 -7.98 21.21 -11.47
N THR A 215 -6.85 21.40 -10.81
CA THR A 215 -6.07 22.66 -10.88
C THR A 215 -5.01 22.64 -11.99
N GLY A 216 -4.53 21.46 -12.38
CA GLY A 216 -3.36 21.29 -13.24
C GLY A 216 -2.03 21.54 -12.54
N ASN A 217 -2.02 21.67 -11.20
CA ASN A 217 -0.81 21.95 -10.44
C ASN A 217 0.02 20.68 -10.22
N HIS A 218 1.34 20.84 -10.24
CA HIS A 218 2.28 19.77 -9.93
C HIS A 218 2.33 19.63 -8.41
N LEU A 219 1.91 18.47 -7.90
CA LEU A 219 1.90 18.16 -6.48
C LEU A 219 3.25 17.63 -6.02
N TRP A 220 3.91 16.85 -6.88
CA TRP A 220 5.17 16.21 -6.60
C TRP A 220 5.89 15.86 -7.89
N ALA A 221 7.22 15.82 -7.87
CA ALA A 221 8.03 15.37 -8.98
C ALA A 221 9.30 14.67 -8.49
N GLU A 222 9.73 13.64 -9.22
CA GLU A 222 10.99 12.96 -8.97
C GLU A 222 11.73 12.66 -10.26
N ARG A 223 13.06 12.62 -10.13
CA ARG A 223 13.98 12.27 -11.21
C ARG A 223 14.87 11.12 -10.79
N PHE A 224 14.95 10.13 -11.67
CA PHE A 224 15.87 9.00 -11.60
C PHE A 224 16.96 9.22 -12.66
N ASP A 225 18.22 9.07 -12.26
CA ASP A 225 19.37 9.11 -13.17
C ASP A 225 20.28 7.95 -12.77
N LYS A 226 20.26 6.86 -13.54
CA LYS A 226 21.06 5.67 -13.23
C LYS A 226 21.79 5.12 -14.46
N PRO A 227 22.93 4.43 -14.23
CA PRO A 227 23.53 3.58 -15.24
C PRO A 227 22.57 2.46 -15.65
N VAL A 228 22.52 2.16 -16.95
CA VAL A 228 21.77 1.01 -17.50
C VAL A 228 22.68 -0.21 -17.40
N ALA A 229 22.39 -1.10 -16.45
CA ALA A 229 23.01 -2.41 -16.34
C ALA A 229 22.08 -3.47 -16.94
N ASP A 230 20.90 -3.64 -16.34
CA ASP A 230 19.77 -4.42 -16.85
C ASP A 230 18.52 -3.51 -16.88
N LEU A 231 17.86 -3.44 -18.04
CA LEU A 231 16.69 -2.58 -18.23
C LEU A 231 15.46 -3.10 -17.47
N PHE A 232 15.27 -4.41 -17.37
CA PHE A 232 14.11 -4.99 -16.69
C PHE A 232 14.23 -4.88 -15.17
N ASP A 233 15.39 -5.21 -14.61
CA ASP A 233 15.62 -5.04 -13.17
C ASP A 233 15.51 -3.56 -12.76
N MET A 234 16.01 -2.65 -13.62
CA MET A 234 15.89 -1.21 -13.39
C MET A 234 14.43 -0.74 -13.47
N GLN A 235 13.64 -1.28 -14.40
CA GLN A 235 12.22 -0.99 -14.50
C GLN A 235 11.51 -1.42 -13.21
N ASP A 236 11.70 -2.66 -12.78
CA ASP A 236 11.06 -3.20 -11.57
C ASP A 236 11.47 -2.41 -10.32
N GLU A 237 12.75 -2.04 -10.18
CA GLU A 237 13.21 -1.20 -9.08
C GLU A 237 12.51 0.18 -9.07
N ILE A 238 12.43 0.84 -10.22
CA ILE A 238 11.84 2.18 -10.31
C ILE A 238 10.34 2.13 -10.06
N VAL A 239 9.65 1.14 -10.62
CA VAL A 239 8.21 0.96 -10.42
C VAL A 239 7.90 0.73 -8.94
N SER A 240 8.61 -0.19 -8.28
CA SER A 240 8.39 -0.48 -6.86
C SER A 240 8.63 0.74 -5.97
N ARG A 241 9.68 1.52 -6.25
CA ARG A 241 9.98 2.74 -5.49
C ARG A 241 8.94 3.84 -5.71
N LEU A 242 8.53 4.03 -6.96
CA LEU A 242 7.49 4.99 -7.31
C LEU A 242 6.16 4.64 -6.66
N ALA A 243 5.77 3.36 -6.64
CA ALA A 243 4.53 2.93 -6.01
C ALA A 243 4.48 3.29 -4.50
N ASN A 244 5.57 3.04 -3.76
CA ASN A 244 5.66 3.43 -2.35
C ASN A 244 5.59 4.95 -2.16
N THR A 245 6.33 5.69 -2.98
CA THR A 245 6.39 7.15 -2.87
C THR A 245 5.03 7.77 -3.20
N LEU A 246 4.36 7.26 -4.23
CA LEU A 246 3.07 7.78 -4.67
C LEU A 246 1.94 7.53 -3.67
N ASP A 247 1.93 6.43 -2.90
CA ASP A 247 0.94 6.25 -1.81
C ASP A 247 1.08 7.39 -0.78
N ALA A 248 2.31 7.69 -0.34
CA ALA A 248 2.56 8.76 0.63
C ALA A 248 2.19 10.15 0.08
N GLU A 249 2.50 10.43 -1.19
CA GLU A 249 2.19 11.72 -1.83
C GLU A 249 0.68 11.92 -2.06
N LEU A 250 -0.04 10.85 -2.43
CA LEU A 250 -1.49 10.89 -2.58
C LEU A 250 -2.19 11.13 -1.23
N VAL A 251 -1.72 10.47 -0.16
CA VAL A 251 -2.20 10.73 1.20
C VAL A 251 -1.94 12.19 1.60
N ALA A 252 -0.76 12.72 1.33
CA ALA A 252 -0.42 14.11 1.63
C ALA A 252 -1.28 15.10 0.84
N ALA A 253 -1.59 14.79 -0.42
CA ALA A 253 -2.47 15.61 -1.26
C ALA A 253 -3.91 15.65 -0.72
N GLU A 254 -4.49 14.50 -0.38
CA GLU A 254 -5.85 14.45 0.19
C GLU A 254 -5.90 15.09 1.58
N ALA A 255 -4.87 14.91 2.43
CA ALA A 255 -4.80 15.57 3.73
C ALA A 255 -4.78 17.10 3.62
N ARG A 256 -3.99 17.66 2.69
CA ARG A 256 -3.97 19.10 2.41
C ARG A 256 -5.32 19.59 1.91
N ARG A 257 -6.01 18.82 1.05
CA ARG A 257 -7.35 19.18 0.59
C ARG A 257 -8.36 19.18 1.75
N ALA A 258 -8.29 18.18 2.63
CA ALA A 258 -9.10 18.09 3.84
C ALA A 258 -8.88 19.27 4.81
N GLU A 259 -7.64 19.76 4.97
CA GLU A 259 -7.32 20.92 5.81
C GLU A 259 -8.04 22.20 5.36
N HIS A 260 -8.32 22.34 4.07
CA HIS A 260 -9.04 23.48 3.50
C HIS A 260 -10.56 23.25 3.40
N SER A 261 -11.04 22.05 3.78
CA SER A 261 -12.47 21.75 3.79
C SER A 261 -13.13 22.39 5.01
N SER A 262 -14.23 23.10 4.78
CA SER A 262 -15.07 23.63 5.86
C SER A 262 -15.90 22.54 6.56
N ASN A 263 -16.01 21.35 5.98
CA ASN A 263 -16.78 20.23 6.51
C ASN A 263 -16.12 18.89 6.13
N PRO A 264 -15.03 18.49 6.81
CA PRO A 264 -14.32 17.26 6.50
C PRO A 264 -15.18 16.03 6.81
N ASP A 265 -15.21 15.07 5.89
CA ASP A 265 -15.85 13.77 6.11
C ASP A 265 -14.92 12.78 6.87
N ALA A 266 -15.41 11.57 7.15
CA ALA A 266 -14.61 10.57 7.86
C ALA A 266 -13.31 10.18 7.11
N LEU A 267 -13.36 10.18 5.77
CA LEU A 267 -12.21 9.79 4.94
C LEU A 267 -11.19 10.94 4.83
N ASP A 268 -11.63 12.20 4.80
CA ASP A 268 -10.78 13.38 4.96
C ASP A 268 -9.94 13.29 6.24
N LEU A 269 -10.60 12.98 7.36
CA LEU A 269 -9.95 12.80 8.65
C LEU A 269 -8.99 11.59 8.63
N VAL A 270 -9.36 10.48 7.98
CA VAL A 270 -8.43 9.35 7.79
C VAL A 270 -7.16 9.77 7.04
N PHE A 271 -7.28 10.53 5.96
CA PHE A 271 -6.10 11.01 5.22
C PHE A 271 -5.24 11.95 6.06
N GLN A 272 -5.85 12.86 6.83
CA GLN A 272 -5.12 13.70 7.79
C GLN A 272 -4.39 12.84 8.83
N GLY A 273 -5.05 11.83 9.41
CA GLY A 273 -4.45 10.89 10.35
C GLY A 273 -3.25 10.15 9.75
N ARG A 274 -3.39 9.59 8.55
CA ARG A 274 -2.30 8.91 7.82
C ARG A 274 -1.16 9.88 7.49
N ALA A 275 -1.45 11.10 7.06
CA ALA A 275 -0.42 12.11 6.78
C ALA A 275 0.39 12.46 8.03
N TRP A 276 -0.24 12.52 9.21
CA TRP A 276 0.48 12.69 10.46
C TRP A 276 1.35 11.50 10.84
N LEU A 277 0.90 10.27 10.61
CA LEU A 277 1.74 9.07 10.78
C LEU A 277 2.94 9.07 9.82
N ASN A 278 2.74 9.52 8.57
CA ASN A 278 3.82 9.60 7.57
C ASN A 278 4.90 10.62 7.93
N LYS A 279 4.60 11.64 8.75
CA LYS A 279 5.59 12.60 9.28
C LYS A 279 6.54 11.96 10.31
N GLY A 280 6.17 10.81 10.86
CA GLY A 280 6.98 10.05 11.81
C GLY A 280 6.23 9.74 13.12
N VAL A 281 6.97 9.18 14.08
CA VAL A 281 6.41 8.62 15.32
C VAL A 281 6.79 9.40 16.58
N THR A 282 6.85 10.72 16.49
CA THR A 282 7.02 11.60 17.66
C THR A 282 5.72 11.66 18.48
N PRO A 283 5.75 11.98 19.78
CA PRO A 283 4.54 12.09 20.59
C PRO A 283 3.48 13.04 20.01
N ASP A 284 3.88 14.17 19.43
CA ASP A 284 2.96 15.11 18.76
C ASP A 284 2.33 14.47 17.51
N CYS A 285 3.12 13.85 16.64
CA CYS A 285 2.60 13.20 15.43
C CYS A 285 1.60 12.08 15.78
N ILE A 286 1.91 11.27 16.78
CA ILE A 286 1.03 10.20 17.28
C ILE A 286 -0.26 10.77 17.87
N ALA A 287 -0.18 11.81 18.70
CA ALA A 287 -1.34 12.46 19.30
C ALA A 287 -2.27 13.10 18.25
N ARG A 288 -1.69 13.80 17.26
CA ARG A 288 -2.43 14.38 16.13
C ARG A 288 -3.10 13.30 15.29
N ALA A 289 -2.37 12.27 14.89
CA ALA A 289 -2.90 11.16 14.11
C ALA A 289 -4.08 10.48 14.82
N ARG A 290 -3.92 10.18 16.12
CA ARG A 290 -4.97 9.61 16.97
C ARG A 290 -6.24 10.46 16.95
N SER A 291 -6.09 11.77 17.13
CA SER A 291 -7.23 12.70 17.16
C SER A 291 -8.06 12.63 15.89
N PHE A 292 -7.40 12.57 14.73
CA PHE A 292 -8.09 12.45 13.45
C PHE A 292 -8.83 11.11 13.29
N PHE A 293 -8.19 9.99 13.62
CA PHE A 293 -8.85 8.67 13.52
C PHE A 293 -10.03 8.52 14.47
N VAL A 294 -9.93 9.06 15.69
CA VAL A 294 -11.06 9.08 16.65
C VAL A 294 -12.22 9.91 16.10
N GLN A 295 -11.95 11.08 15.53
CA GLN A 295 -13.00 11.90 14.90
C GLN A 295 -13.61 11.21 13.67
N ALA A 296 -12.80 10.55 12.85
CA ALA A 296 -13.28 9.77 11.72
C ALA A 296 -14.23 8.65 12.16
N MET A 297 -13.88 7.92 13.22
CA MET A 297 -14.75 6.90 13.81
C MET A 297 -16.01 7.45 14.48
N ALA A 298 -15.97 8.70 14.96
CA ALA A 298 -17.16 9.37 15.49
C ALA A 298 -18.17 9.72 14.37
N LEU A 299 -17.67 10.06 13.17
CA LEU A 299 -18.51 10.30 11.99
C LEU A 299 -18.97 8.99 11.33
N ASP A 300 -18.10 7.99 11.25
CA ASP A 300 -18.38 6.68 10.68
C ASP A 300 -17.76 5.57 11.55
N PRO A 301 -18.52 4.99 12.50
CA PRO A 301 -18.03 3.91 13.37
C PRO A 301 -17.65 2.63 12.63
N GLY A 302 -18.09 2.47 11.37
CA GLY A 302 -17.78 1.33 10.51
C GLY A 302 -16.51 1.50 9.68
N ASN A 303 -15.86 2.66 9.73
CA ASN A 303 -14.74 2.99 8.88
C ASN A 303 -13.51 2.12 9.18
N ILE A 304 -13.20 1.18 8.28
CA ILE A 304 -12.10 0.23 8.45
C ILE A 304 -10.75 0.93 8.51
N GLU A 305 -10.51 1.91 7.64
CA GLU A 305 -9.23 2.61 7.56
C GLU A 305 -8.98 3.45 8.84
N ALA A 306 -10.02 4.06 9.41
CA ALA A 306 -9.92 4.76 10.69
C ALA A 306 -9.63 3.81 11.85
N MET A 307 -10.29 2.65 11.89
CA MET A 307 -10.02 1.60 12.88
C MET A 307 -8.56 1.12 12.80
N VAL A 308 -8.09 0.78 11.59
CA VAL A 308 -6.70 0.34 11.38
C VAL A 308 -5.70 1.44 11.73
N GLY A 309 -5.98 2.69 11.36
CA GLY A 309 -5.16 3.85 11.73
C GLY A 309 -5.04 4.05 13.24
N LEU A 310 -6.14 3.89 13.98
CA LEU A 310 -6.13 3.94 15.44
C LEU A 310 -5.33 2.79 16.06
N ALA A 311 -5.50 1.56 15.56
CA ALA A 311 -4.71 0.41 16.01
C ALA A 311 -3.21 0.60 15.71
N MET A 312 -2.86 1.23 14.58
CA MET A 312 -1.48 1.59 14.26
C MET A 312 -0.90 2.61 15.23
N VAL A 313 -1.66 3.65 15.59
CA VAL A 313 -1.29 4.62 16.64
C VAL A 313 -1.00 3.91 17.96
N ASP A 314 -1.83 2.93 18.34
CA ASP A 314 -1.67 2.17 19.58
C ASP A 314 -0.37 1.36 19.59
N VAL A 315 -0.08 0.65 18.50
CA VAL A 315 1.18 -0.06 18.32
C VAL A 315 2.38 0.88 18.43
N TRP A 316 2.35 2.05 17.77
CA TRP A 316 3.46 2.99 17.82
C TRP A 316 3.66 3.63 19.18
N THR A 317 2.56 3.94 19.87
CA THR A 317 2.61 4.45 21.24
C THR A 317 3.33 3.46 22.15
N GLY A 318 3.01 2.17 22.02
CA GLY A 318 3.68 1.12 22.80
C GLY A 318 5.13 0.85 22.38
N ALA A 319 5.43 0.91 21.08
CA ALA A 319 6.75 0.59 20.53
C ALA A 319 7.80 1.74 20.63
N ALA A 320 7.37 2.97 20.93
CA ALA A 320 8.24 4.14 20.99
C ALA A 320 8.72 4.49 22.42
N LEU A 321 8.55 3.59 23.40
CA LEU A 321 8.87 3.82 24.82
C LEU A 321 8.14 5.06 25.40
N ILE A 322 6.97 5.42 24.84
CA ILE A 322 6.16 6.58 25.25
C ILE A 322 5.35 6.27 26.52
N THR A 323 5.03 4.99 26.76
CA THR A 323 4.28 4.51 27.93
C THR A 323 5.08 3.45 28.69
N ASP A 324 4.92 3.40 30.01
CA ASP A 324 5.58 2.42 30.90
C ASP A 324 4.95 1.01 30.80
N ASP A 325 3.66 0.93 30.45
CA ASP A 325 2.95 -0.32 30.19
C ASP A 325 2.14 -0.20 28.88
N PRO A 326 2.57 -0.87 27.79
CA PRO A 326 1.90 -0.82 26.50
C PRO A 326 0.84 -1.93 26.31
N SER A 327 0.63 -2.80 27.31
CA SER A 327 -0.24 -3.99 27.17
C SER A 327 -1.66 -3.63 26.75
N VAL A 328 -2.24 -2.61 27.38
CA VAL A 328 -3.59 -2.12 27.08
C VAL A 328 -3.72 -1.63 25.64
N GLN A 329 -2.71 -0.93 25.11
CA GLN A 329 -2.68 -0.46 23.73
C GLN A 329 -2.56 -1.63 22.75
N PHE A 330 -1.72 -2.61 23.06
CA PHE A 330 -1.56 -3.80 22.22
C PHE A 330 -2.84 -4.66 22.19
N ASP A 331 -3.50 -4.87 23.32
CA ASP A 331 -4.76 -5.60 23.39
C ASP A 331 -5.88 -4.88 22.61
N ALA A 332 -5.96 -3.55 22.73
CA ALA A 332 -6.89 -2.73 21.96
C ALA A 332 -6.64 -2.83 20.45
N ALA A 333 -5.37 -2.71 20.03
CA ALA A 333 -4.98 -2.86 18.63
C ALA A 333 -5.26 -4.27 18.10
N GLU A 334 -5.02 -5.32 18.89
CA GLU A 334 -5.32 -6.71 18.52
C GLU A 334 -6.81 -6.93 18.30
N ALA A 335 -7.65 -6.42 19.21
CA ALA A 335 -9.10 -6.52 19.11
C ALA A 335 -9.63 -5.82 17.84
N ILE A 336 -9.12 -4.62 17.56
CA ILE A 336 -9.47 -3.89 16.33
C ILE A 336 -9.04 -4.67 15.09
N CYS A 337 -7.79 -5.13 15.02
CA CYS A 337 -7.29 -5.88 13.87
C CYS A 337 -8.06 -7.18 13.65
N THR A 338 -8.39 -7.89 14.72
CA THR A 338 -9.20 -9.12 14.65
C THR A 338 -10.59 -8.84 14.08
N LYS A 339 -11.24 -7.75 14.52
CA LYS A 339 -12.53 -7.32 13.97
C LYS A 339 -12.41 -6.93 12.50
N VAL A 340 -11.38 -6.17 12.12
CA VAL A 340 -11.18 -5.75 10.73
C VAL A 340 -10.93 -6.96 9.84
N LEU A 341 -10.08 -7.89 10.24
CA LEU A 341 -9.74 -9.06 9.44
C LEU A 341 -10.89 -10.07 9.33
N SER A 342 -11.87 -10.07 10.24
CA SER A 342 -13.09 -10.86 10.07
C SER A 342 -14.03 -10.29 8.99
N LEU A 343 -13.97 -8.96 8.76
CA LEU A 343 -14.74 -8.27 7.72
C LEU A 343 -13.99 -8.20 6.38
N ALA A 344 -12.68 -8.01 6.43
CA ALA A 344 -11.79 -7.85 5.29
C ALA A 344 -10.51 -8.70 5.47
N PRO A 345 -10.56 -10.01 5.19
CA PRO A 345 -9.45 -10.95 5.45
C PRO A 345 -8.15 -10.69 4.68
N ASN A 346 -8.19 -9.79 3.69
CA ASN A 346 -7.04 -9.41 2.85
C ASN A 346 -6.62 -7.95 3.08
N HIS A 347 -6.98 -7.35 4.22
CA HIS A 347 -6.62 -5.96 4.52
C HIS A 347 -5.15 -5.85 4.93
N ALA A 348 -4.28 -5.45 4.00
CA ALA A 348 -2.82 -5.38 4.20
C ALA A 348 -2.44 -4.54 5.44
N GLY A 349 -3.05 -3.37 5.63
CA GLY A 349 -2.78 -2.53 6.80
C GLY A 349 -3.14 -3.18 8.14
N ALA A 350 -4.15 -4.07 8.18
CA ALA A 350 -4.56 -4.72 9.42
C ALA A 350 -3.62 -5.88 9.76
N HIS A 351 -3.16 -6.63 8.75
CA HIS A 351 -2.08 -7.61 8.91
C HIS A 351 -0.78 -6.93 9.38
N LEU A 352 -0.44 -5.78 8.82
CA LEU A 352 0.75 -5.02 9.24
C LEU A 352 0.69 -4.61 10.71
N VAL A 353 -0.44 -4.07 11.16
CA VAL A 353 -0.61 -3.68 12.57
C VAL A 353 -0.61 -4.90 13.48
N LEU A 354 -1.34 -5.97 13.12
CA LEU A 354 -1.39 -7.21 13.91
C LEU A 354 -0.02 -7.88 14.03
N GLY A 355 0.79 -7.84 12.97
CA GLY A 355 2.16 -8.33 13.02
C GLY A 355 3.03 -7.56 14.02
N GLY A 356 2.88 -6.23 14.05
CA GLY A 356 3.52 -5.36 15.03
C GLY A 356 3.09 -5.70 16.46
N VAL A 357 1.79 -5.75 16.73
CA VAL A 357 1.23 -6.17 18.03
C VAL A 357 1.85 -7.49 18.49
N ARG A 358 1.81 -8.51 17.63
CA ARG A 358 2.32 -9.85 17.98
C ARG A 358 3.80 -9.81 18.33
N ILE A 359 4.62 -9.08 17.57
CA ILE A 359 6.04 -8.93 17.88
C ILE A 359 6.26 -8.27 19.25
N PHE A 360 5.59 -7.15 19.51
CA PHE A 360 5.80 -6.42 20.76
C PHE A 360 5.16 -7.12 21.97
N SER A 361 4.24 -8.06 21.74
CA SER A 361 3.73 -9.02 22.73
C SER A 361 4.50 -10.35 22.75
N LYS A 362 5.77 -10.38 22.34
CA LYS A 362 6.67 -11.57 22.34
C LYS A 362 6.24 -12.75 21.46
N ARG A 363 5.23 -12.59 20.60
CA ARG A 363 4.74 -13.60 19.63
C ARG A 363 5.42 -13.42 18.27
N VAL A 364 6.75 -13.36 18.28
CA VAL A 364 7.57 -12.90 17.14
C VAL A 364 7.34 -13.72 15.86
N VAL A 365 7.28 -15.05 15.95
CA VAL A 365 7.04 -15.93 14.77
C VAL A 365 5.67 -15.66 14.15
N GLN A 366 4.65 -15.47 14.98
CA GLN A 366 3.30 -15.15 14.51
C GLN A 366 3.24 -13.76 13.90
N GLY A 367 4.06 -12.81 14.37
CA GLY A 367 4.15 -11.48 13.77
C GLY A 367 4.83 -11.48 12.40
N ILE A 368 5.89 -12.28 12.21
CA ILE A 368 6.52 -12.47 10.89
C ILE A 368 5.52 -13.01 9.87
N ALA A 369 4.71 -14.00 10.25
CA ALA A 369 3.70 -14.58 9.35
C ALA A 369 2.67 -13.53 8.88
N GLU A 370 2.30 -12.57 9.72
CA GLU A 370 1.43 -11.46 9.32
C GLU A 370 2.12 -10.52 8.33
N PHE A 371 3.41 -10.22 8.50
CA PHE A 371 4.16 -9.41 7.53
C PHE A 371 4.39 -10.12 6.21
N GLU A 372 4.60 -11.44 6.22
CA GLU A 372 4.65 -12.24 5.01
C GLU A 372 3.30 -12.21 4.27
N ARG A 373 2.18 -12.17 5.01
CA ARG A 373 0.85 -11.94 4.43
C ARG A 373 0.74 -10.55 3.82
N VAL A 374 1.29 -9.51 4.45
CA VAL A 374 1.40 -8.17 3.85
C VAL A 374 2.16 -8.23 2.54
N LEU A 375 3.33 -8.86 2.49
CA LEU A 375 4.15 -8.96 1.27
C LEU A 375 3.46 -9.78 0.17
N ALA A 376 2.58 -10.72 0.51
CA ALA A 376 1.76 -11.43 -0.48
C ALA A 376 0.65 -10.55 -1.09
N LEU A 377 0.16 -9.55 -0.34
CA LEU A 377 -0.88 -8.60 -0.78
C LEU A 377 -0.26 -7.38 -1.49
N ASP A 378 0.83 -6.86 -0.93
CA ASP A 378 1.65 -5.77 -1.43
C ASP A 378 3.14 -6.11 -1.30
N ARG A 379 3.68 -6.66 -2.39
CA ARG A 379 5.11 -7.03 -2.50
C ARG A 379 6.06 -5.84 -2.31
N ASN A 380 5.57 -4.62 -2.47
CA ASN A 380 6.39 -3.41 -2.42
C ASN A 380 6.40 -2.79 -1.02
N SER A 381 5.77 -3.39 -0.01
CA SER A 381 5.71 -2.83 1.34
C SER A 381 7.11 -2.77 1.99
N ALA A 382 7.78 -1.62 1.88
CA ALA A 382 9.07 -1.35 2.51
C ALA A 382 9.01 -1.59 4.03
N PHE A 383 7.86 -1.22 4.61
CA PHE A 383 7.64 -1.33 6.04
C PHE A 383 7.59 -2.78 6.53
N ALA A 384 6.92 -3.67 5.80
CA ALA A 384 6.89 -5.09 6.13
C ALA A 384 8.28 -5.72 6.06
N HIS A 385 9.09 -5.37 5.04
CA HIS A 385 10.49 -5.82 4.96
C HIS A 385 11.29 -5.39 6.19
N ALA A 386 11.25 -4.11 6.56
CA ALA A 386 12.01 -3.60 7.70
C ALA A 386 11.59 -4.27 9.02
N LEU A 387 10.28 -4.46 9.24
CA LEU A 387 9.76 -5.10 10.44
C LEU A 387 10.09 -6.60 10.51
N ILE A 388 10.14 -7.33 9.38
CA ILE A 388 10.67 -8.70 9.35
C ILE A 388 12.15 -8.67 9.77
N GLY A 389 12.94 -7.76 9.21
CA GLY A 389 14.36 -7.60 9.58
C GLY A 389 14.55 -7.39 11.09
N PHE A 390 13.72 -6.53 11.70
CA PHE A 390 13.71 -6.33 13.14
C PHE A 390 13.30 -7.59 13.92
N ALA A 391 12.26 -8.30 13.48
CA ALA A 391 11.82 -9.54 14.09
C ALA A 391 12.90 -10.63 14.08
N LYS A 392 13.79 -10.64 13.08
CA LYS A 392 14.95 -11.55 13.02
C LYS A 392 15.92 -11.29 14.17
N VAL A 393 16.16 -10.04 14.57
CA VAL A 393 16.97 -9.69 15.76
C VAL A 393 16.38 -10.32 17.02
N LEU A 394 15.07 -10.18 17.21
CA LEU A 394 14.35 -10.72 18.37
C LEU A 394 14.40 -12.26 18.45
N LEU A 395 14.58 -12.94 17.32
CA LEU A 395 14.75 -14.40 17.25
C LEU A 395 16.21 -14.85 17.35
N GLY A 396 17.16 -13.93 17.61
CA GLY A 396 18.59 -14.25 17.64
C GLY A 396 19.19 -14.51 16.25
N ARG A 397 18.47 -14.13 15.17
CA ARG A 397 18.88 -14.30 13.77
C ARG A 397 19.30 -12.97 13.15
N GLY A 398 20.08 -12.18 13.89
CA GLY A 398 20.48 -10.82 13.49
C GLY A 398 21.21 -10.75 12.14
N ALA A 399 21.84 -11.84 11.69
CA ALA A 399 22.52 -11.91 10.40
C ALA A 399 21.57 -11.70 9.20
N GLU A 400 20.28 -11.99 9.36
CA GLU A 400 19.26 -11.82 8.31
C GLU A 400 18.73 -10.37 8.22
N THR A 401 18.94 -9.55 9.26
CA THR A 401 18.31 -8.23 9.40
C THR A 401 18.75 -7.25 8.32
N GLU A 402 20.03 -7.22 7.99
CA GLU A 402 20.59 -6.25 7.05
C GLU A 402 19.98 -6.39 5.64
N ALA A 403 19.79 -7.63 5.15
CA ALA A 403 19.21 -7.87 3.83
C ALA A 403 17.77 -7.33 3.74
N HIS A 404 16.97 -7.55 4.78
CA HIS A 404 15.60 -7.05 4.87
C HIS A 404 15.55 -5.51 4.94
N VAL A 405 16.44 -4.88 5.72
CA VAL A 405 16.49 -3.41 5.81
C VAL A 405 17.01 -2.78 4.52
N ASN A 406 17.99 -3.38 3.86
CA ASN A 406 18.45 -2.92 2.54
C ASN A 406 17.32 -2.95 1.51
N GLU A 407 16.49 -4.00 1.53
CA GLU A 407 15.32 -4.08 0.65
C GLU A 407 14.29 -2.98 0.97
N ALA A 408 14.01 -2.73 2.25
CA ALA A 408 13.15 -1.61 2.65
C ALA A 408 13.69 -0.25 2.18
N LEU A 409 15.00 0.00 2.31
CA LEU A 409 15.66 1.22 1.85
C LEU A 409 15.71 1.33 0.31
N ARG A 410 15.75 0.19 -0.40
CA ARG A 410 15.65 0.16 -1.87
C ARG A 410 14.25 0.61 -2.32
N LEU A 411 13.21 0.11 -1.65
CA LEU A 411 11.80 0.41 -1.91
C LEU A 411 11.43 1.85 -1.49
N SER A 412 11.93 2.31 -0.34
CA SER A 412 11.65 3.63 0.22
C SER A 412 12.94 4.28 0.77
N PRO A 413 13.78 4.86 -0.09
CA PRO A 413 15.10 5.39 0.32
C PRO A 413 15.03 6.69 1.14
N ARG A 414 13.87 7.37 1.13
CA ARG A 414 13.60 8.60 1.89
C ARG A 414 12.52 8.40 2.94
N ASP A 415 12.30 7.15 3.35
CA ASP A 415 11.30 6.83 4.36
C ASP A 415 11.58 7.59 5.66
N THR A 416 10.54 8.14 6.28
CA THR A 416 10.68 8.85 7.56
C THR A 416 11.07 7.89 8.69
N GLN A 417 10.86 6.59 8.51
CA GLN A 417 11.24 5.54 9.45
C GLN A 417 12.63 4.96 9.17
N ALA A 418 13.31 5.35 8.09
CA ALA A 418 14.66 4.87 7.76
C ALA A 418 15.68 5.01 8.91
N PRO A 419 15.73 6.12 9.69
CA PRO A 419 16.55 6.24 10.90
C PRO A 419 16.39 5.07 11.88
N ARG A 420 15.16 4.60 12.07
CA ARG A 420 14.85 3.45 12.94
C ARG A 420 15.37 2.14 12.36
N TRP A 421 15.26 1.95 11.05
CA TRP A 421 15.76 0.74 10.39
C TRP A 421 17.29 0.64 10.47
N PHE A 422 17.99 1.76 10.35
CA PHE A 422 19.44 1.82 10.56
C PHE A 422 19.83 1.40 11.98
N VAL A 423 19.07 1.83 13.01
CA VAL A 423 19.27 1.38 14.40
C VAL A 423 19.06 -0.13 14.52
N TRP A 424 18.05 -0.71 13.87
CA TRP A 424 17.82 -2.15 13.91
C TRP A 424 18.98 -2.97 13.33
N VAL A 425 19.60 -2.51 12.24
CA VAL A 425 20.83 -3.13 11.72
C VAL A 425 21.98 -2.95 12.70
N GLY A 426 22.15 -1.76 13.27
CA GLY A 426 23.17 -1.51 14.31
C GLY A 426 23.05 -2.46 15.50
N VAL A 427 21.84 -2.62 16.04
CA VAL A 427 21.53 -3.58 17.12
C VAL A 427 21.86 -5.01 16.71
N ALA A 428 21.48 -5.41 15.49
CA ALA A 428 21.78 -6.74 14.98
C ALA A 428 23.30 -6.99 14.90
N LYS A 429 24.07 -5.99 14.45
CA LYS A 429 25.53 -6.07 14.34
C LYS A 429 26.21 -6.13 15.71
N VAL A 430 25.71 -5.41 16.72
CA VAL A 430 26.20 -5.55 18.11
C VAL A 430 25.98 -6.97 18.63
N ALA A 431 24.82 -7.57 18.38
CA ALA A 431 24.54 -8.95 18.78
C ALA A 431 25.45 -9.98 18.06
N LEU A 432 26.00 -9.62 16.90
CA LEU A 432 26.95 -10.42 16.13
C LEU A 432 28.42 -10.09 16.43
N ASN A 433 28.71 -9.17 17.36
CA ASN A 433 30.05 -8.64 17.64
C ASN A 433 30.72 -7.93 16.46
N ALA A 434 29.95 -7.36 15.55
CA ALA A 434 30.41 -6.61 14.38
C ALA A 434 30.34 -5.09 14.64
N ASP A 435 31.05 -4.61 15.66
CA ASP A 435 30.90 -3.25 16.18
C ASP A 435 31.27 -2.14 15.20
N THR A 436 32.33 -2.33 14.41
CA THR A 436 32.72 -1.38 13.37
C THR A 436 31.61 -1.18 12.33
N GLU A 437 30.94 -2.27 11.93
CA GLU A 437 29.80 -2.20 11.03
C GLU A 437 28.59 -1.57 11.71
N ALA A 438 28.35 -1.89 12.99
CA ALA A 438 27.27 -1.28 13.77
C ALA A 438 27.42 0.25 13.82
N ALA A 439 28.62 0.76 14.09
CA ALA A 439 28.91 2.19 14.12
C ALA A 439 28.66 2.84 12.76
N ALA A 440 29.07 2.20 11.65
CA ALA A 440 28.83 2.72 10.31
C ALA A 440 27.33 2.84 10.00
N TRP A 441 26.52 1.83 10.35
CA TRP A 441 25.08 1.85 10.17
C TRP A 441 24.39 2.93 11.02
N LEU A 442 24.81 3.10 12.28
CA LEU A 442 24.26 4.11 13.18
C LEU A 442 24.62 5.54 12.74
N ARG A 443 25.86 5.78 12.30
CA ARG A 443 26.29 7.07 11.72
C ARG A 443 25.46 7.42 10.48
N ARG A 444 25.19 6.48 9.57
CA ARG A 444 24.27 6.67 8.43
C ARG A 444 22.85 7.06 8.88
N GLY A 445 22.36 6.46 9.97
CA GLY A 445 21.07 6.83 10.54
C GLY A 445 21.02 8.26 11.07
N LEU A 446 22.09 8.72 11.70
CA LEU A 446 22.22 10.10 12.18
C LEU A 446 22.47 11.11 11.05
N GLU A 447 23.09 10.71 9.94
CA GLU A 447 23.14 11.54 8.73
C GLU A 447 21.72 11.80 8.18
N ALA A 448 20.84 10.80 8.22
CA ALA A 448 19.45 10.93 7.80
C ALA A 448 18.58 11.71 8.80
N ASN A 449 18.79 11.51 10.11
CA ASN A 449 18.13 12.27 11.16
C ASN A 449 19.04 12.42 12.39
N ARG A 450 19.68 13.60 12.52
CA ARG A 450 20.56 13.91 13.65
C ARG A 450 19.84 13.98 15.00
N ASN A 451 18.54 14.24 14.98
CA ASN A 451 17.70 14.44 16.16
C ASN A 451 17.02 13.13 16.62
N TYR A 452 17.66 11.98 16.39
CA TYR A 452 17.14 10.69 16.83
C TYR A 452 17.92 10.15 18.04
N SER A 453 17.39 10.41 19.25
CA SER A 453 18.04 10.08 20.52
C SER A 453 18.45 8.60 20.63
N LEU A 454 17.58 7.67 20.23
CA LEU A 454 17.90 6.24 20.30
C LEU A 454 19.10 5.87 19.42
N ALA A 455 19.27 6.49 18.26
CA ALA A 455 20.45 6.27 17.42
C ALA A 455 21.72 6.81 18.08
N GLN A 456 21.64 7.97 18.76
CA GLN A 456 22.76 8.53 19.53
C GLN A 456 23.19 7.58 20.66
N PHE A 457 22.26 7.07 21.47
CA PHE A 457 22.59 6.14 22.56
C PHE A 457 23.15 4.81 22.06
N ASN A 458 22.64 4.28 20.95
CA ASN A 458 23.20 3.07 20.34
C ASN A 458 24.60 3.35 19.75
N LEU A 459 24.83 4.52 19.15
CA LEU A 459 26.16 4.89 18.65
C LEU A 459 27.14 5.04 19.81
N ALA A 460 26.75 5.74 20.88
CA ALA A 460 27.53 5.87 22.10
C ALA A 460 27.96 4.50 22.65
N ALA A 461 27.01 3.55 22.72
CA ALA A 461 27.29 2.21 23.16
C ALA A 461 28.36 1.51 22.30
N VAL A 462 28.21 1.56 20.99
CA VAL A 462 29.13 0.90 20.05
C VAL A 462 30.52 1.55 20.06
N LEU A 463 30.59 2.88 20.10
CA LEU A 463 31.86 3.61 20.19
C LEU A 463 32.61 3.26 21.47
N ALA A 464 31.89 3.12 22.59
CA ALA A 464 32.51 2.70 23.84
C ALA A 464 33.05 1.27 23.77
N LEU A 465 32.31 0.34 23.13
CA LEU A 465 32.78 -1.04 22.89
C LEU A 465 34.01 -1.09 21.97
N LEU A 466 34.17 -0.12 21.07
CA LEU A 466 35.36 0.05 20.22
C LEU A 466 36.53 0.74 20.94
N GLY A 467 36.32 1.25 22.16
CA GLY A 467 37.32 2.01 22.93
C GLY A 467 37.41 3.49 22.55
N GLU A 468 36.54 4.00 21.68
CA GLU A 468 36.43 5.40 21.27
C GLU A 468 35.65 6.22 22.34
N ILE A 469 36.15 6.23 23.58
CA ILE A 469 35.41 6.72 24.77
C ILE A 469 35.00 8.19 24.68
N ASP A 470 35.85 9.06 24.13
CA ASP A 470 35.53 10.49 24.03
C ASP A 470 34.39 10.74 23.03
N GLU A 471 34.41 10.07 21.87
CA GLU A 471 33.29 10.12 20.91
C GLU A 471 32.02 9.49 21.49
N ALA A 472 32.17 8.40 22.25
CA ALA A 472 31.06 7.73 22.91
C ALA A 472 30.33 8.65 23.89
N ARG A 473 31.07 9.39 24.72
CA ARG A 473 30.51 10.37 25.67
C ARG A 473 29.82 11.53 24.94
N ALA A 474 30.44 12.06 23.88
CA ALA A 474 29.83 13.11 23.08
C ALA A 474 28.50 12.65 22.45
N ALA A 475 28.43 11.41 21.96
CA ALA A 475 27.18 10.83 21.45
C ALA A 475 26.14 10.63 22.56
N ALA A 476 26.54 10.19 23.76
CA ALA A 476 25.64 10.04 24.91
C ALA A 476 25.06 11.40 25.36
N GLU A 477 25.90 12.43 25.45
CA GLU A 477 25.49 13.82 25.76
C GLU A 477 24.50 14.35 24.73
N ALA A 478 24.80 14.20 23.43
CA ALA A 478 23.87 14.58 22.36
C ALA A 478 22.54 13.80 22.44
N GLY A 479 22.57 12.54 22.85
CA GLY A 479 21.37 11.74 23.11
C GLY A 479 20.54 12.31 24.26
N LEU A 480 21.18 12.71 25.36
CA LEU A 480 20.53 13.29 26.54
C LEU A 480 19.99 14.71 26.31
N GLU A 481 20.60 15.50 25.42
CA GLU A 481 20.03 16.78 24.97
C GLU A 481 18.68 16.57 24.27
N LEU A 482 18.51 15.46 23.55
CA LEU A 482 17.29 15.11 22.82
C LEU A 482 16.26 14.40 23.69
N ASP A 483 16.70 13.52 24.60
CA ASP A 483 15.87 12.83 25.58
C ASP A 483 16.53 12.83 26.97
N PRO A 484 16.31 13.89 27.77
CA PRO A 484 16.88 14.00 29.12
C PRO A 484 16.38 12.94 30.10
N THR A 485 15.34 12.19 29.73
CA THR A 485 14.69 11.17 30.57
C THR A 485 15.12 9.75 30.22
N PHE A 486 16.07 9.61 29.30
CA PHE A 486 16.59 8.30 28.91
C PHE A 486 17.51 7.73 29.99
N SER A 487 17.27 6.48 30.35
CA SER A 487 18.17 5.71 31.21
C SER A 487 18.25 4.25 30.75
N ILE A 488 19.34 3.58 31.12
CA ILE A 488 19.58 2.17 30.78
C ILE A 488 18.45 1.30 31.33
N ARG A 489 17.98 1.58 32.55
CA ARG A 489 16.84 0.86 33.15
C ARG A 489 15.57 1.00 32.31
N ARG A 490 15.23 2.21 31.84
CA ARG A 490 14.06 2.43 30.99
C ARG A 490 14.22 1.72 29.64
N PHE A 491 15.39 1.80 29.02
CA PHE A 491 15.71 1.06 27.80
C PHE A 491 15.51 -0.45 27.98
N GLN A 492 16.01 -1.04 29.07
CA GLN A 492 15.87 -2.47 29.35
C GLN A 492 14.41 -2.90 29.59
N ALA A 493 13.63 -2.08 30.31
CA ALA A 493 12.22 -2.34 30.56
C ALA A 493 11.40 -2.28 29.28
N SER A 494 11.62 -1.26 28.46
CA SER A 494 10.81 -1.00 27.28
C SER A 494 11.24 -1.81 26.03
N ASN A 495 12.46 -2.36 25.99
CA ASN A 495 12.94 -3.29 24.96
C ASN A 495 12.94 -4.77 25.40
N ALA A 496 11.97 -5.18 26.22
CA ALA A 496 11.81 -6.57 26.67
C ALA A 496 10.93 -7.41 25.70
N TRP A 497 11.17 -7.31 24.40
CA TRP A 497 10.30 -7.89 23.36
C TRP A 497 10.57 -9.37 23.01
N SER A 498 11.59 -9.98 23.61
CA SER A 498 11.90 -11.40 23.40
C SER A 498 12.67 -11.98 24.56
N ASP A 499 12.41 -13.26 24.86
CA ASP A 499 13.14 -14.05 25.85
C ASP A 499 14.26 -14.89 25.20
N ASN A 500 14.51 -14.70 23.90
CA ASN A 500 15.60 -15.37 23.19
C ASN A 500 16.96 -14.99 23.79
N LEU A 501 17.76 -16.00 24.14
CA LEU A 501 19.04 -15.79 24.82
C LEU A 501 20.05 -14.97 24.02
N ALA A 502 20.10 -15.14 22.69
CA ALA A 502 21.01 -14.37 21.84
C ALA A 502 20.58 -12.89 21.75
N TYR A 503 19.27 -12.63 21.69
CA TYR A 503 18.74 -11.27 21.78
C TYR A 503 19.08 -10.62 23.13
N LEU A 504 18.83 -11.33 24.24
CA LEU A 504 19.11 -10.82 25.59
C LEU A 504 20.61 -10.53 25.79
N ALA A 505 21.49 -11.40 25.29
CA ALA A 505 22.94 -11.19 25.33
C ALA A 505 23.37 -9.95 24.52
N GLY A 506 22.82 -9.78 23.31
CA GLY A 506 23.08 -8.59 22.50
C GLY A 506 22.61 -7.30 23.18
N ARG A 507 21.42 -7.31 23.78
CA ARG A 507 20.88 -6.17 24.53
C ARG A 507 21.72 -5.83 25.76
N GLU A 508 22.20 -6.84 26.51
CA GLU A 508 23.07 -6.59 27.66
C GLU A 508 24.39 -5.96 27.23
N ARG A 509 24.98 -6.43 26.12
CA ARG A 509 26.19 -5.84 25.54
C ARG A 509 25.99 -4.38 25.11
N GLN A 510 24.81 -4.04 24.57
CA GLN A 510 24.45 -2.64 24.32
C GLN A 510 24.38 -1.82 25.61
N CYS A 511 23.76 -2.36 26.66
CA CYS A 511 23.67 -1.67 27.95
C CYS A 511 25.08 -1.46 28.55
N GLU A 512 25.98 -2.44 28.46
CA GLU A 512 27.37 -2.30 28.87
C GLU A 512 28.08 -1.16 28.13
N GLY A 513 27.94 -1.09 26.80
CA GLY A 513 28.45 0.03 26.02
C GLY A 513 27.87 1.37 26.48
N MET A 514 26.56 1.45 26.73
CA MET A 514 25.91 2.66 27.24
C MET A 514 26.48 3.10 28.59
N ARG A 515 26.74 2.15 29.53
CA ARG A 515 27.38 2.45 30.82
C ARG A 515 28.78 3.04 30.63
N LEU A 516 29.58 2.43 29.75
CA LEU A 516 30.94 2.89 29.46
C LEU A 516 30.95 4.29 28.83
N ALA A 517 29.91 4.61 28.02
CA ALA A 517 29.71 5.92 27.43
C ALA A 517 29.16 6.98 28.42
N GLY A 518 28.80 6.60 29.65
CA GLY A 518 28.29 7.52 30.67
C GLY A 518 26.78 7.77 30.62
N VAL A 519 26.00 6.90 29.95
CA VAL A 519 24.53 6.99 29.97
C VAL A 519 24.00 6.66 31.38
N PRO A 520 23.03 7.43 31.93
CA PRO A 520 22.48 7.20 33.26
C PRO A 520 21.84 5.82 33.44
N GLU A 521 22.02 5.22 34.62
CA GLU A 521 21.38 3.94 34.98
C GLU A 521 19.90 4.09 35.36
N VAL A 522 19.52 5.21 35.98
CA VAL A 522 18.16 5.45 36.51
C VAL A 522 17.59 6.75 35.98
#